data_AF-A0A355C2K9-F1
#
_entry.id   AF-A0A355C2K9-F1
#
_cell.length_a   1.000
_cell.length_b   1.000
_cell.length_c   1.000
_cell.angle_alpha   90.00
_cell.angle_beta   90.00
_cell.angle_gamma   90.00
#
_symmetry.space_group_name_H-M   'P 1'
#
loop_
_entity.id
_entity.type
_entity.pdbx_description
1 polymer ?
#
loop_
_entity_poly.entity_id
_entity_poly.type
_entity_poly.pdbx_seq_one_letter_code
_entity_poly.pdbx_strand_id
1 'polypeptide(L)' 'GSEPAFAARDGSSAEDDGYVVTFTTDDEGRSEARVLDARNFSGPPIARVQLPQRVPAGFHGTWAKPQHGHCAAGLT' A
#
# COMPACT_ATOMS: atom_id res chain seq x y z
N GLY A 1 -3.90 -10.40 -7.31
CA GLY A 1 -3.51 -9.36 -6.35
C GLY A 1 -3.59 -9.93 -4.94
N SER A 2 -2.84 -9.35 -4.01
CA SER A 2 -2.90 -9.66 -2.57
C SER A 2 -4.07 -8.94 -1.89
N GLU A 3 -4.39 -9.34 -0.66
CA GLU A 3 -5.29 -8.58 0.22
C GLU A 3 -4.84 -7.10 0.28
N PRO A 4 -5.76 -6.14 0.05
CA PRO A 4 -5.47 -4.72 0.17
C PRO A 4 -5.56 -4.22 1.63
N ALA A 5 -4.71 -3.27 1.99
CA ALA A 5 -4.78 -2.54 3.26
C ALA A 5 -5.18 -1.07 3.02
N PHE A 6 -6.06 -0.53 3.87
CA PHE A 6 -6.44 0.88 3.82
C PHE A 6 -5.52 1.75 4.69
N ALA A 7 -5.10 2.87 4.13
CA ALA A 7 -4.34 3.91 4.80
C ALA A 7 -5.12 5.23 4.75
N ALA A 8 -5.72 5.62 5.87
CA ALA A 8 -6.40 6.91 6.02
C ALA A 8 -5.43 8.07 5.74
N ARG A 9 -5.87 9.06 4.95
CA ARG A 9 -5.15 10.31 4.74
C ARG A 9 -4.98 11.04 6.09
N ASP A 10 -3.91 11.81 6.24
CA ASP A 10 -3.76 12.67 7.40
C ASP A 10 -4.88 13.72 7.42
N GLY A 11 -5.58 13.81 8.55
CA GLY A 11 -6.74 14.69 8.71
C GLY A 11 -8.02 14.20 8.02
N SER A 12 -8.09 12.96 7.53
CA SER A 12 -9.28 12.41 6.89
C SER A 12 -10.51 12.51 7.80
N SER A 13 -11.61 13.09 7.28
CA SER A 13 -12.89 13.17 7.99
C SER A 13 -13.94 12.19 7.49
N ALA A 14 -13.68 11.52 6.36
CA ALA A 14 -14.54 10.51 5.77
C ALA A 14 -13.84 9.14 5.77
N GLU A 15 -14.63 8.08 5.89
CA GLU A 15 -14.16 6.68 5.96
C GLU A 15 -13.27 6.29 4.76
N ASP A 16 -13.58 6.82 3.58
CA ASP A 16 -12.94 6.51 2.31
C ASP A 16 -11.89 7.55 1.87
N ASP A 17 -11.61 8.57 2.68
CA ASP A 17 -10.57 9.57 2.37
C ASP A 17 -9.18 9.02 2.72
N GLY A 18 -8.61 8.29 1.77
CA GLY A 18 -7.31 7.69 1.95
C GLY A 18 -6.81 6.96 0.73
N TYR A 19 -6.02 5.93 1.01
CA TYR A 19 -5.32 5.15 0.00
C TYR A 19 -5.54 3.68 0.24
N VAL A 20 -5.52 2.90 -0.84
CA VAL A 20 -5.46 1.45 -0.76
C VAL A 20 -4.09 0.99 -1.23
N VAL A 21 -3.41 0.23 -0.37
CA VAL A 21 -2.12 -0.38 -0.65
C VAL A 21 -2.31 -1.87 -0.93
N THR A 22 -1.80 -2.37 -2.04
CA THR A 22 -1.86 -3.80 -2.38
C THR A 22 -0.59 -4.24 -3.11
N PHE A 23 -0.34 -5.55 -3.09
CA PHE A 23 0.73 -6.16 -3.86
C PHE A 23 0.18 -6.87 -5.10
N THR A 24 0.84 -6.68 -6.22
CA THR A 24 0.58 -7.44 -7.45
C THR A 24 1.83 -8.17 -7.88
N THR A 25 1.67 -9.34 -8.49
CA THR A 25 2.75 -10.08 -9.13
C THR A 25 2.31 -10.38 -10.55
N ASP A 26 3.15 -10.10 -11.53
CA ASP A 26 2.89 -10.43 -12.94
C ASP A 26 3.25 -11.90 -13.27
N ASP A 27 3.04 -12.29 -14.51
CA ASP A 27 3.27 -13.65 -14.99
C ASP A 27 4.76 -14.02 -15.04
N GLU A 28 5.66 -13.02 -15.09
CA GLU A 28 7.10 -13.20 -14.96
C GLU A 28 7.58 -13.28 -13.49
N GLY A 29 6.67 -13.15 -12.53
CA GLY A 29 6.98 -13.25 -11.11
C GLY A 29 7.53 -11.97 -10.47
N ARG A 30 7.47 -10.82 -11.17
CA ARG A 30 7.88 -9.52 -10.62
C ARG A 30 6.76 -8.95 -9.78
N SER A 31 7.08 -8.46 -8.58
CA SER A 31 6.09 -7.88 -7.68
C SER A 31 6.19 -6.37 -7.57
N GLU A 32 5.03 -5.74 -7.42
CA GLU A 32 4.88 -4.31 -7.17
C GLU A 32 4.05 -4.09 -5.91
N ALA A 33 4.41 -3.09 -5.11
CA ALA A 33 3.46 -2.43 -4.22
C ALA A 33 2.76 -1.30 -4.98
N ARG A 34 1.43 -1.28 -4.94
CA ARG A 34 0.60 -0.28 -5.60
C ARG A 34 -0.14 0.54 -4.56
N VAL A 35 -0.17 1.85 -4.77
CA VAL A 35 -0.96 2.80 -3.97
C VAL A 35 -2.05 3.33 -4.88
N LEU A 36 -3.31 3.09 -4.50
CA LEU A 36 -4.51 3.50 -5.21
C LEU A 36 -5.22 4.61 -4.44
N ASP A 37 -5.94 5.46 -5.17
CA ASP A 37 -6.94 6.35 -4.56
C ASP A 37 -8.11 5.50 -4.07
N ALA A 38 -8.43 5.57 -2.77
CA ALA A 38 -9.53 4.81 -2.19
C ALA A 38 -10.91 5.22 -2.77
N ARG A 39 -11.01 6.39 -3.42
CA ARG A 39 -12.23 6.87 -4.09
C ARG A 39 -12.24 6.65 -5.60
N ASN A 40 -11.14 6.16 -6.18
CA ASN A 40 -11.03 5.98 -7.62
C ASN A 40 -10.20 4.76 -8.01
N PHE A 41 -10.75 3.56 -7.77
CA PHE A 41 -10.11 2.28 -8.12
C PHE A 41 -9.94 2.06 -9.62
N SER A 42 -10.79 2.66 -10.45
CA SER A 42 -10.72 2.55 -11.92
C SER A 42 -9.65 3.46 -12.53
N GLY A 43 -9.12 4.40 -11.75
CA GLY A 43 -8.02 5.27 -12.16
C GLY A 43 -6.67 4.55 -12.16
N PRO A 44 -5.62 5.19 -12.72
CA PRO A 44 -4.27 4.68 -12.58
C PRO A 44 -3.82 4.71 -11.10
N PRO A 45 -2.93 3.80 -10.66
CA PRO A 45 -2.30 3.89 -9.35
C PRO A 45 -1.62 5.25 -9.15
N ILE A 46 -1.79 5.85 -7.97
CA ILE A 46 -1.09 7.08 -7.57
C ILE A 46 0.42 6.82 -7.50
N ALA A 47 0.81 5.63 -7.05
CA ALA A 47 2.20 5.19 -7.02
C ALA A 47 2.33 3.70 -7.30
N ARG A 48 3.49 3.32 -7.87
CA ARG A 48 3.92 1.94 -8.08
C ARG A 48 5.37 1.83 -7.63
N VAL A 49 5.64 0.90 -6.73
CA VAL A 49 6.98 0.61 -6.22
C VAL A 49 7.36 -0.81 -6.65
N GLN A 50 8.40 -0.93 -7.47
CA GLN A 50 8.95 -2.23 -7.85
C GLN A 50 9.62 -2.87 -6.64
N LEU A 51 9.29 -4.11 -6.36
CA LEU A 51 9.91 -4.87 -5.27
C LEU A 51 11.10 -5.67 -5.79
N PRO A 52 12.18 -5.78 -5.01
CA PRO A 52 13.36 -6.51 -5.43
C PRO A 52 13.13 -8.03 -5.46
N GLN A 53 12.03 -8.52 -4.88
CA GLN A 53 11.70 -9.93 -4.72
C GLN A 53 10.18 -10.14 -4.84
N ARG A 54 9.77 -11.37 -5.16
CA ARG A 54 8.37 -11.75 -5.26
C ARG A 54 7.68 -11.78 -3.90
N VAL A 55 6.47 -11.24 -3.82
CA VAL A 55 5.57 -11.41 -2.66
C VAL A 55 4.84 -12.75 -2.75
N PRO A 56 4.93 -13.64 -1.74
CA PRO A 56 4.19 -14.90 -1.71
C PRO A 56 2.67 -14.71 -1.73
N ALA A 57 1.94 -15.61 -2.39
CA ALA A 57 0.48 -15.62 -2.36
C ALA A 57 -0.02 -16.07 -0.97
N GLY A 58 -1.12 -15.48 -0.51
CA GLY A 58 -1.74 -15.83 0.78
C GLY A 58 -1.10 -15.18 2.01
N PHE A 59 -0.19 -14.22 1.84
CA PHE A 59 0.28 -13.38 2.94
C PHE A 59 -0.77 -12.31 3.31
N HIS A 60 -0.83 -11.97 4.59
CA HIS A 60 -1.71 -10.94 5.15
C HIS A 60 -0.88 -9.82 5.77
N GLY A 61 -1.37 -8.59 5.66
CA GLY A 61 -0.69 -7.41 6.19
C GLY A 61 -1.68 -6.37 6.67
N THR A 62 -1.20 -5.42 7.47
CA THR A 62 -2.00 -4.29 7.93
C THR A 62 -1.21 -3.00 7.75
N TRP A 63 -1.93 -1.89 7.54
CA TRP A 63 -1.35 -0.57 7.60
C TRP A 63 -1.36 -0.09 9.05
N ALA A 64 -0.22 0.38 9.54
CA ALA A 64 -0.10 1.02 10.83
C ALA A 64 0.40 2.45 10.63
N LYS A 65 -0.29 3.43 11.22
CA LYS A 65 0.25 4.78 11.32
C LYS A 65 1.50 4.77 12.20
N PRO A 66 2.49 5.64 11.95
CA PRO A 66 3.59 5.85 12.88
C PRO A 66 3.03 6.18 14.26
N GLN A 67 3.22 5.28 15.23
CA GLN A 67 2.96 5.56 16.64
C GLN A 67 4.17 6.32 17.15
N HIS A 68 3.97 7.40 17.91
CA HIS A 68 5.03 8.24 18.48
C HIS A 68 6.29 7.42 18.84
N GLY A 69 7.34 7.52 18.02
CA GLY A 69 8.70 7.11 18.37
C GLY A 69 9.29 5.81 17.79
N HIS A 70 8.54 4.90 17.16
CA HIS A 70 9.12 3.58 16.81
C HIS A 70 9.31 3.28 15.31
N CYS A 71 8.80 4.13 14.42
CA CYS A 71 9.06 4.04 12.97
C CYS A 71 9.49 5.40 12.40
N ALA A 72 10.47 6.05 13.02
CA ALA A 72 11.28 7.04 12.31
C ALA A 72 12.44 6.26 11.69
N ALA A 73 12.31 5.85 10.42
CA ALA A 73 13.48 5.44 9.66
C ALA A 73 14.43 6.65 9.63
N GLY A 74 15.52 6.56 10.38
CA GLY A 74 16.60 7.53 10.33
C GLY A 74 17.13 7.61 8.91
N LEU A 75 16.71 8.64 8.20
CA LEU A 75 17.36 9.14 6.99
C LEU A 75 17.84 10.55 7.33
N THR A 76 18.98 10.59 8.00
CA THR A 76 19.98 11.65 7.83
C THR A 76 21.00 11.18 6.82
#